data_AF-A0A1X2HX25-F1
#
_entry.id   AF-A0A1X2HX25-F1
#
_cell.length_a   1.000
_cell.length_b   1.000
_cell.length_c   1.000
_cell.angle_alpha   90.00
_cell.angle_beta   90.00
_cell.angle_gamma   90.00
#
_symmetry.space_group_name_H-M   'P 1'
#
loop_
_entity.id
_entity.type
_entity.pdbx_description
1 polymer ?
#
loop_
_entity_poly.entity_id
_entity_poly.type
_entity_poly.pdbx_seq_one_letter_code
_entity_poly.pdbx_strand_id
1 'polypeptide(L)' 'MSTTVLESWNTAAPFSSLIPVALYPLLAYFFITGGLASTGFFVVQGKQTHLASQFTIALLAAVLLGFGVIFTSISIGIYV' A
#
# COMPACT_ATOMS: atom_id res chain seq x y z
N MET A 1 1.23 -39.63 13.55
CA MET A 1 1.17 -38.15 13.53
C MET A 1 2.57 -37.67 13.86
N SER A 2 3.30 -37.05 12.93
CA SER A 2 4.75 -36.86 13.02
C SER A 2 5.12 -35.86 14.12
N THR A 3 5.81 -36.33 15.15
CA THR A 3 6.32 -35.54 16.29
C THR A 3 7.22 -34.37 15.84
N THR A 4 7.84 -34.50 14.67
CA THR A 4 8.71 -33.50 14.04
C THR A 4 8.02 -32.16 13.72
N VAL A 5 6.71 -32.16 13.47
CA VAL A 5 5.95 -30.92 13.16
C VAL A 5 5.64 -30.13 14.44
N LEU A 6 5.37 -30.82 15.54
CA LEU A 6 5.15 -30.16 16.83
C LEU A 6 6.46 -29.58 17.38
N GLU A 7 7.57 -30.28 17.16
CA GLU A 7 8.90 -29.82 17.57
C GLU A 7 9.35 -28.58 16.79
N SER A 8 9.09 -28.54 15.46
CA SER A 8 9.36 -27.35 14.65
C SER A 8 8.45 -26.17 15.00
N TRP A 9 7.19 -26.42 15.38
CA TRP A 9 6.28 -25.36 15.79
C TRP A 9 6.67 -24.71 17.13
N ASN A 10 7.16 -25.52 18.09
CA ASN A 10 7.57 -25.00 19.40
C ASN A 10 8.93 -24.27 19.39
N THR A 11 9.74 -24.47 18.34
CA THR A 11 11.05 -23.83 18.19
C THR A 11 11.02 -22.63 17.22
N ALA A 12 9.90 -22.41 16.52
CA ALA A 12 9.75 -21.30 15.59
C ALA A 12 9.62 -19.95 16.31
N ALA A 13 10.26 -18.92 15.75
CA ALA A 13 10.12 -17.56 16.24
C ALA A 13 8.70 -17.01 15.97
N PRO A 14 8.11 -16.22 16.90
CA PRO A 14 6.81 -15.61 16.68
C PRO A 14 6.82 -14.71 15.44
N PHE A 15 5.81 -14.86 14.58
CA PHE A 15 5.61 -13.94 13.46
C PHE A 15 5.16 -12.59 14.00
N SER A 16 5.90 -11.54 13.67
CA SER A 16 5.53 -10.16 13.99
C SER A 16 5.31 -9.38 12.71
N SER A 17 4.39 -8.41 12.76
CA SER A 17 4.15 -7.53 11.62
C SER A 17 5.38 -6.68 11.35
N LEU A 18 5.80 -6.61 10.08
CA LEU A 18 6.88 -5.72 9.63
C LEU A 18 6.53 -4.25 9.85
N ILE A 19 5.24 -3.91 9.82
CA ILE A 19 4.74 -2.54 10.00
C ILE A 19 3.89 -2.51 11.28
N PRO A 20 4.20 -1.62 12.24
CA PRO A 20 3.39 -1.48 13.43
C PRO A 20 1.95 -1.05 13.08
N VAL A 21 0.97 -1.69 13.71
CA VAL A 21 -0.47 -1.46 13.43
C VAL A 21 -0.86 0.02 13.62
N ALA A 22 -0.22 0.70 14.56
CA ALA A 22 -0.44 2.13 14.82
C ALA A 22 -0.09 3.04 13.63
N LEU A 23 0.75 2.59 12.69
CA LEU A 23 1.13 3.38 11.51
C LEU A 23 0.17 3.21 10.33
N TYR A 24 -0.69 2.20 10.30
CA TYR A 24 -1.63 1.97 9.19
C TYR A 24 -2.51 3.17 8.85
N PRO A 25 -3.18 3.86 9.80
CA PRO A 25 -3.99 5.03 9.48
C PRO A 25 -3.14 6.18 8.92
N LEU A 26 -1.92 6.35 9.43
CA LEU A 26 -1.01 7.41 8.98
C LEU A 26 -0.53 7.13 7.55
N LEU A 27 -0.14 5.89 7.26
CA LEU A 27 0.24 5.44 5.92
C LEU A 27 -0.94 5.61 4.94
N ALA A 28 -2.12 5.14 5.31
CA ALA A 28 -3.34 5.32 4.51
C ALA A 28 -3.56 6.80 4.15
N TYR A 29 -3.47 7.69 5.13
CA TYR A 29 -3.60 9.13 4.91
C TYR A 29 -2.58 9.66 3.89
N PHE A 30 -1.29 9.33 4.05
CA PHE A 30 -0.25 9.82 3.14
C PHE A 30 -0.41 9.28 1.71
N PHE A 31 -0.67 7.99 1.57
CA PHE A 31 -0.80 7.34 0.26
C PHE A 31 -2.06 7.81 -0.48
N ILE A 32 -3.19 7.94 0.21
CA ILE A 32 -4.42 8.48 -0.39
C ILE A 32 -4.23 9.94 -0.79
N THR A 33 -3.71 10.78 0.11
CA THR A 33 -3.54 12.22 -0.17
C THR A 33 -2.55 12.46 -1.32
N GLY A 34 -1.41 11.77 -1.31
CA GLY A 34 -0.42 11.84 -2.38
C GLY A 34 -0.93 11.26 -3.70
N GLY A 35 -1.69 10.16 -3.64
CA GLY A 35 -2.33 9.55 -4.80
C GLY A 35 -3.35 10.49 -5.45
N LEU A 36 -4.25 11.08 -4.66
CA LEU A 36 -5.22 12.08 -5.11
C LEU A 36 -4.53 13.32 -5.72
N ALA A 37 -3.47 13.81 -5.08
CA ALA A 37 -2.70 14.93 -5.62
C ALA A 37 -2.09 14.57 -7.00
N SER A 38 -1.45 13.41 -7.11
CA SER A 38 -0.86 12.93 -8.37
C SER A 38 -1.93 12.70 -9.45
N THR A 39 -3.11 12.18 -9.10
CA THR A 39 -4.25 12.07 -10.03
C THR A 39 -4.73 13.45 -10.46
N GLY A 40 -4.81 14.42 -9.56
CA GLY A 40 -5.14 15.80 -9.89
C GLY A 40 -4.17 16.38 -10.91
N PHE A 41 -2.86 16.20 -10.70
CA PHE A 41 -1.82 16.59 -11.65
C PHE A 41 -1.93 15.86 -12.99
N PHE A 42 -2.31 14.58 -12.98
CA PHE A 42 -2.57 13.83 -14.22
C PHE A 42 -3.73 14.45 -15.02
N VAL A 43 -4.83 14.80 -14.36
CA VAL A 43 -6.05 15.33 -14.99
C VAL A 43 -5.83 16.72 -15.60
N VAL A 44 -5.05 17.59 -14.96
CA VAL A 44 -4.84 18.97 -15.44
C VAL A 44 -3.76 19.10 -16.53
N GLN A 45 -3.13 18.00 -16.95
CA GLN A 45 -2.11 18.06 -18.00
C GLN A 45 -2.68 18.55 -19.34
N GLY A 46 -2.00 19.53 -19.95
CA GLY A 46 -2.41 20.13 -21.21
C GLY A 46 -2.09 19.26 -22.44
N LYS A 47 -2.70 19.59 -23.60
CA LYS A 47 -2.57 18.84 -24.86
C LYS A 47 -1.15 18.64 -25.41
N GLN A 48 -0.15 19.35 -24.89
CA GLN A 48 1.23 19.33 -25.36
C GLN A 48 2.16 18.52 -24.44
N THR A 49 1.66 17.86 -23.38
CA THR A 49 2.52 17.00 -22.56
C THR A 49 2.84 15.69 -23.26
N HIS A 50 4.11 15.30 -23.20
CA HIS A 50 4.58 14.04 -23.77
C HIS A 50 3.90 12.83 -23.12
N LEU A 51 3.55 11.84 -23.93
CA LEU A 51 2.89 10.60 -23.49
C LEU A 51 3.66 9.87 -22.38
N ALA A 52 4.99 9.87 -22.44
CA ALA A 52 5.84 9.28 -21.40
C ALA A 52 5.68 9.99 -20.03
N SER A 53 5.50 11.30 -20.03
CA SER A 53 5.25 12.07 -18.80
C SER A 53 3.85 11.79 -18.24
N GLN A 54 2.85 11.67 -19.11
CA GLN A 54 1.50 11.31 -18.70
C GLN A 54 1.47 9.91 -18.09
N PHE A 55 2.14 8.95 -18.71
CA PHE A 55 2.21 7.57 -18.24
C PHE A 55 2.90 7.46 -16.87
N THR A 56 4.02 8.15 -16.68
CA THR A 56 4.75 8.12 -15.39
C THR A 56 3.94 8.72 -14.25
N ILE A 57 3.22 9.84 -14.48
CA ILE A 57 2.36 10.45 -13.46
C ILE A 57 1.13 9.58 -13.18
N ALA A 58 0.54 8.96 -14.22
CA ALA A 58 -0.56 8.02 -14.05
C ALA A 58 -0.13 6.76 -13.27
N LEU A 59 1.05 6.22 -13.57
CA LEU A 59 1.63 5.08 -12.87
C LEU A 59 1.88 5.40 -11.39
N LEU A 60 2.48 6.57 -11.12
CA LEU A 60 2.71 7.04 -9.77
C LEU A 60 1.39 7.16 -9.00
N ALA A 61 0.38 7.80 -9.60
CA ALA A 61 -0.94 7.94 -9.01
C ALA A 61 -1.59 6.58 -8.71
N ALA A 62 -1.54 5.65 -9.65
CA ALA A 62 -2.10 4.30 -9.50
C ALA A 62 -1.45 3.52 -8.37
N VAL A 63 -0.12 3.57 -8.27
CA VAL A 63 0.64 2.91 -7.19
C VAL A 63 0.28 3.52 -5.84
N LEU A 64 0.28 4.85 -5.74
CA LEU A 64 -0.02 5.53 -4.48
C LEU A 64 -1.46 5.26 -4.02
N LEU A 65 -2.43 5.33 -4.91
CA LEU A 65 -3.82 5.02 -4.59
C LEU A 65 -4.02 3.55 -4.25
N GLY A 66 -3.38 2.63 -4.99
CA GLY A 66 -3.46 1.19 -4.72
C GLY A 66 -2.99 0.84 -3.31
N PHE A 67 -1.80 1.32 -2.92
CA PHE A 67 -1.32 1.16 -1.55
C PHE A 67 -2.19 1.90 -0.52
N GLY A 68 -2.70 3.08 -0.88
CA GLY A 68 -3.62 3.84 -0.03
C GLY A 68 -4.88 3.05 0.31
N VAL A 69 -5.48 2.36 -0.68
CA VAL A 69 -6.66 1.51 -0.47
C VAL A 69 -6.34 0.32 0.42
N ILE A 70 -5.19 -0.34 0.22
CA ILE A 70 -4.74 -1.46 1.07
C ILE A 70 -4.57 -1.02 2.53
N PHE A 71 -3.83 0.06 2.78
CA PHE A 71 -3.62 0.55 4.13
C PHE A 71 -4.92 1.05 4.77
N THR A 72 -5.82 1.66 3.98
CA THR A 72 -7.14 2.06 4.47
C THR A 72 -7.95 0.85 4.90
N SER A 73 -8.00 -0.21 4.09
CA SER A 73 -8.70 -1.46 4.40
C SER A 73 -8.22 -2.06 5.71
N ILE A 74 -6.90 -2.18 5.88
CA ILE A 74 -6.30 -2.74 7.10
C ILE A 74 -6.56 -1.81 8.30
N SER A 75 -6.55 -0.49 8.09
CA SER A 75 -6.79 0.50 9.16
C SER A 75 -8.23 0.47 9.69
N ILE A 76 -9.21 0.08 8.88
CA ILE A 76 -10.60 -0.11 9.32
C ILE A 76 -10.88 -1.53 9.85
N GLY A 77 -9.84 -2.37 9.95
CA GLY A 77 -9.93 -3.75 10.45
C GLY A 77 -10.33 -4.78 9.40
N ILE A 78 -10.36 -4.42 8.12
CA ILE A 78 -10.52 -5.36 7.01
C ILE A 78 -9.14 -5.82 6.56
N TYR A 79 -8.69 -6.91 7.18
CA TYR A 79 -7.42 -7.57 6.85
C TYR A 79 -7.58 -8.37 5.55
N VAL A 80 -6.67 -8.13 4.60
CA VAL A 80 -6.57 -8.84 3.32
C VAL A 80 -5.41 -9.83 3.37
#